data_AF-A0A965RLP1-F1
#
_entry.id   AF-A0A965RLP1-F1
#
_cell.length_a   1.000
_cell.length_b   1.000
_cell.length_c   1.000
_cell.angle_alpha   90.00
_cell.angle_beta   90.00
_cell.angle_gamma   90.00
#
_symmetry.space_group_name_H-M   'P 1'
#
loop_
_entity.id
_entity.type
_entity.pdbx_description
1 polymer ?
#
loop_
_entity_poly.entity_id
_entity_poly.type
_entity_poly.pdbx_seq_one_letter_code
_entity_poly.pdbx_strand_id
1 'polypeptide(L)'
;MIRTKLFVTDKVRMTIGQLVECLVGKTAALQGMDADGTAFEEYDLESIKNKLEELGYDRNGYEYLYNGMTGEKMKVAIFIGPTYYQRLKHLVEDKLHCLTMDHEVLTYDGWKTYDKLKMSDKIATLVDGELQYVKPIDIFYFPNFNKELYHIKSQQVDLTVTMNHRMYVATSKGAGKFEDFDLIKASEIVGKHVKYQKNAKWHNDDYQFVLPGIQCNNGVNYPDKNLNMDAWLKFFGIWMAEGWTTISKDHRYPNSNSHKVQICQCKPRVQKILNGIMTDFGFHYNQIKDKFTINHKQLYEYMSKLSVGAPHKQLPEWVWKLSTRQCKILLENMIIGDGSIQRNTSRYYTSSIKLADDVMRLALHCGWSSNKLLHCKAGNVCYIKGKKVTSNYDMWILTINKCKNTPSVNHSHVKEQNIQVEEVYKSKEPVFCLEVPSEVFYVRRNGKAVWTGNSRSRGPTTSLTRQAPEGTVRIHIYYF
;
A
#
# COMPACT_ATOMS: atom_id res chain seq x y z
N MET A 1 -34.58 -3.72 37.18
CA MET A 1 -33.49 -4.11 36.24
C MET A 1 -33.30 -2.95 35.26
N ILE A 2 -32.15 -2.25 35.28
CA ILE A 2 -31.96 -1.05 34.44
C ILE A 2 -31.75 -1.48 32.97
N ARG A 3 -32.56 -0.99 32.03
CA ARG A 3 -32.53 -1.36 30.60
C ARG A 3 -32.14 -0.17 29.73
N THR A 4 -30.92 -0.15 29.21
CA THR A 4 -30.40 0.91 28.33
C THR A 4 -30.48 0.50 26.84
N LYS A 5 -30.99 1.39 25.97
CA LYS A 5 -30.86 1.33 24.50
C LYS A 5 -29.69 2.18 24.00
N LEU A 6 -29.08 1.77 22.90
CA LEU A 6 -27.75 2.20 22.45
C LEU A 6 -27.77 3.45 21.56
N PHE A 7 -27.08 4.52 21.97
CA PHE A 7 -26.48 5.50 21.05
C PHE A 7 -25.08 5.91 21.55
N VAL A 8 -24.08 5.72 20.69
CA VAL A 8 -22.66 6.00 20.97
C VAL A 8 -22.35 7.42 20.51
N THR A 9 -22.32 8.38 21.42
CA THR A 9 -21.66 9.68 21.20
C THR A 9 -21.03 10.22 22.49
N ASP A 10 -19.70 10.41 22.41
CA ASP A 10 -18.71 10.68 23.47
C ASP A 10 -18.78 12.04 24.19
N LYS A 11 -19.94 12.69 24.39
CA LYS A 11 -19.91 14.10 24.88
C LYS A 11 -20.83 14.58 26.01
N VAL A 12 -21.66 13.75 26.65
CA VAL A 12 -22.49 14.24 27.81
C VAL A 12 -22.35 13.42 29.09
N ARG A 13 -21.50 12.39 29.12
CA ARG A 13 -21.34 11.52 30.29
C ARG A 13 -20.35 12.06 31.35
N MET A 14 -20.31 13.37 31.59
CA MET A 14 -19.45 13.95 32.62
C MET A 14 -20.24 14.54 33.80
N THR A 15 -19.99 13.94 34.96
CA THR A 15 -20.31 14.37 36.34
C THR A 15 -21.78 14.41 36.75
N ILE A 16 -22.63 15.26 36.16
CA ILE A 16 -24.01 15.47 36.68
C ILE A 16 -24.94 14.32 36.29
N GLY A 17 -24.84 13.83 35.04
CA GLY A 17 -25.67 12.71 34.57
C GLY A 17 -25.48 11.43 35.39
N GLN A 18 -24.29 11.21 35.96
CA GLN A 18 -24.02 10.06 36.84
C GLN A 18 -24.74 10.18 38.19
N LEU A 19 -24.87 11.39 38.74
CA LEU A 19 -25.62 11.63 39.98
C LEU A 19 -27.12 11.38 39.75
N VAL A 20 -27.64 11.82 38.61
CA VAL A 20 -29.04 11.56 38.20
C VAL A 20 -29.29 10.07 38.00
N GLU A 21 -28.43 9.37 37.26
CA GLU A 21 -28.50 7.92 37.04
C GLU A 21 -28.45 7.14 38.36
N CYS A 22 -27.67 7.62 39.35
CA CYS A 22 -27.59 7.04 40.68
C CYS A 22 -28.92 7.19 41.46
N LEU A 23 -29.58 8.36 41.40
CA LEU A 23 -30.90 8.58 42.02
C LEU A 23 -31.98 7.72 41.36
N VAL A 24 -32.00 7.69 40.03
CA VAL A 24 -32.93 6.87 39.23
C VAL A 24 -32.73 5.40 39.60
N GLY A 25 -31.48 4.92 39.61
CA GLY A 25 -31.13 3.56 39.92
C GLY A 25 -31.54 3.16 41.34
N LYS A 26 -31.35 4.06 42.32
CA LYS A 26 -31.75 3.84 43.72
C LYS A 26 -33.27 3.70 43.85
N THR A 27 -34.01 4.64 43.27
CA THR A 27 -35.49 4.64 43.30
C THR A 27 -36.03 3.38 42.64
N ALA A 28 -35.50 3.01 41.46
CA ALA A 28 -35.91 1.82 40.74
C ALA A 28 -35.59 0.53 41.50
N ALA A 29 -34.44 0.46 42.17
CA ALA A 29 -34.07 -0.67 43.01
C ALA A 29 -35.00 -0.84 44.22
N LEU A 30 -35.38 0.27 44.88
CA LEU A 30 -36.30 0.26 46.02
C LEU A 30 -37.73 -0.14 45.63
N GLN A 31 -38.19 0.29 44.45
CA GLN A 31 -39.55 -0.01 43.95
C GLN A 31 -39.65 -1.35 43.21
N GLY A 32 -38.53 -2.04 42.97
CA GLY A 32 -38.50 -3.27 42.17
C GLY A 32 -38.84 -3.05 40.69
N MET A 33 -38.59 -1.84 40.17
CA MET A 33 -38.95 -1.43 38.80
C MET A 33 -37.74 -1.44 37.85
N ASP A 34 -38.05 -1.46 36.56
CA ASP A 34 -37.07 -1.23 35.50
C ASP A 34 -37.02 0.26 35.17
N ALA A 35 -35.81 0.80 35.01
CA ALA A 35 -35.58 2.20 34.60
C ALA A 35 -34.63 2.21 33.39
N ASP A 36 -34.74 3.22 32.53
CA ASP A 36 -33.96 3.24 31.28
C ASP A 36 -32.50 3.67 31.49
N GLY A 37 -32.09 4.93 31.48
CA GLY A 37 -30.68 5.32 31.64
C GLY A 37 -29.91 5.43 30.33
N THR A 38 -30.59 5.33 29.18
CA THR A 38 -30.06 5.76 27.89
C THR A 38 -29.63 7.22 27.97
N ALA A 39 -28.44 7.53 27.45
CA ALA A 39 -27.98 8.90 27.38
C ALA A 39 -28.98 9.73 26.58
N PHE A 40 -29.24 10.97 27.02
CA PHE A 40 -30.13 11.96 26.39
C PHE A 40 -31.64 11.81 26.65
N GLU A 41 -32.09 10.90 27.52
CA GLU A 41 -33.47 10.98 28.03
C GLU A 41 -33.61 12.03 29.13
N GLU A 42 -34.67 12.83 29.05
CA GLU A 42 -35.04 13.79 30.08
C GLU A 42 -35.77 13.05 31.21
N TYR A 43 -35.15 12.99 32.38
CA TYR A 43 -35.79 12.53 33.61
C TYR A 43 -36.41 13.72 34.32
N ASP A 44 -37.68 13.59 34.71
CA ASP A 44 -38.26 14.49 35.70
C ASP A 44 -37.65 14.20 37.07
N LEU A 45 -36.58 14.93 37.38
CA LEU A 45 -35.86 14.82 38.64
C LEU A 45 -36.78 15.04 39.83
N GLU A 46 -37.78 15.90 39.73
CA GLU A 46 -38.64 16.25 40.85
C GLU A 46 -39.57 15.08 41.22
N SER A 47 -40.08 14.37 40.22
CA SER A 47 -40.83 13.13 40.43
C SER A 47 -39.99 12.06 41.14
N ILE A 48 -38.72 11.91 40.75
CA ILE A 48 -37.80 10.92 41.35
C ILE A 48 -37.49 11.28 42.80
N LYS A 49 -37.22 12.56 43.06
CA LYS A 49 -36.98 13.12 44.39
C LYS A 49 -38.17 12.91 45.34
N ASN A 50 -39.39 13.20 44.87
CA ASN A 50 -40.61 12.98 45.64
C ASN A 50 -40.82 11.49 45.96
N LYS A 51 -40.58 10.60 44.98
CA LYS A 51 -40.68 9.14 45.19
C LYS A 51 -39.67 8.62 46.21
N LEU A 52 -38.45 9.15 46.23
CA LEU A 52 -37.44 8.79 47.25
C LEU A 52 -37.90 9.18 48.66
N GLU A 53 -38.49 10.37 48.79
CA GLU A 53 -39.04 10.88 50.05
C GLU A 53 -40.25 10.05 50.53
N GLU A 54 -41.14 9.65 49.62
CA GLU A 54 -42.24 8.71 49.89
C GLU A 54 -41.75 7.33 50.38
N LEU A 55 -40.56 6.90 49.94
CA LEU A 55 -39.93 5.65 50.35
C LEU A 55 -39.11 5.78 51.66
N GLY A 56 -39.13 6.96 52.31
CA GLY A 56 -38.44 7.22 53.57
C GLY A 56 -36.94 7.54 53.44
N TYR A 57 -36.47 7.85 52.23
CA TYR A 57 -35.09 8.27 51.96
C TYR A 57 -34.98 9.79 51.79
N ASP A 58 -33.78 10.34 51.93
CA ASP A 58 -33.54 11.74 51.64
C ASP A 58 -33.87 12.06 50.18
N ARG A 59 -34.60 13.16 49.98
CA ARG A 59 -35.02 13.66 48.67
C ARG A 59 -33.86 13.82 47.70
N ASN A 60 -32.68 14.22 48.17
CA ASN A 60 -31.50 14.42 47.33
C ASN A 60 -30.56 13.20 47.31
N GLY A 61 -30.96 12.07 47.90
CA GLY A 61 -30.22 10.81 47.88
C GLY A 61 -29.08 10.70 48.90
N TYR A 62 -28.97 11.64 49.84
CA TYR A 62 -27.98 11.59 50.91
C TYR A 62 -28.40 10.63 52.03
N GLU A 63 -27.42 9.95 52.63
CA GLU A 63 -27.63 9.07 53.77
C GLU A 63 -26.58 9.33 54.85
N TYR A 64 -26.97 9.08 56.10
CA TYR A 64 -26.04 9.04 57.21
C TYR A 64 -25.65 7.60 57.48
N LEU A 65 -24.36 7.30 57.33
CA LEU A 65 -23.82 5.99 57.67
C LEU A 65 -23.28 5.99 59.10
N TYR A 66 -23.18 4.80 59.68
CA TYR A 66 -22.62 4.57 61.01
C TYR A 66 -21.31 3.82 60.87
N ASN A 67 -20.33 4.15 61.71
CA ASN A 67 -19.07 3.44 61.76
C ASN A 67 -19.31 2.00 62.25
N GLY A 68 -18.97 1.01 61.42
CA GLY A 68 -19.20 -0.41 61.74
C GLY A 68 -18.41 -0.93 62.95
N MET A 69 -17.35 -0.23 63.38
CA MET A 69 -16.55 -0.60 64.55
C MET A 69 -17.04 0.07 65.84
N THR A 70 -17.43 1.35 65.78
CA THR A 70 -17.78 2.13 66.98
C THR A 70 -19.27 2.35 67.16
N GLY A 71 -20.09 2.09 66.13
CA GLY A 71 -21.53 2.39 66.13
C GLY A 71 -21.87 3.88 66.08
N GLU A 72 -20.87 4.77 66.02
CA GLU A 72 -21.09 6.21 65.98
C GLU A 72 -21.54 6.68 64.59
N LYS A 73 -22.47 7.64 64.58
CA LYS A 73 -22.93 8.28 63.35
C LYS A 73 -21.80 9.09 62.70
N MET A 74 -21.54 8.84 61.42
CA MET A 74 -20.57 9.62 60.66
C MET A 74 -21.07 11.06 60.51
N LYS A 75 -20.22 12.06 60.81
CA LYS A 75 -20.56 13.49 60.77
C LYS A 75 -20.58 14.08 59.36
N VAL A 76 -20.89 13.27 58.35
CA VAL A 76 -20.91 13.65 56.94
C VAL A 76 -22.14 13.06 56.26
N ALA A 77 -22.76 13.81 55.35
CA ALA A 77 -23.83 13.32 54.50
C ALA A 77 -23.21 12.61 53.30
N ILE A 78 -23.60 11.36 53.05
CA ILE A 78 -22.99 10.52 52.02
C ILE A 78 -24.01 10.30 50.91
N PHE A 79 -23.72 10.75 49.71
CA PHE A 79 -24.53 10.41 48.55
C PHE A 79 -24.18 9.00 48.08
N ILE A 80 -25.18 8.10 48.09
CA ILE A 80 -25.00 6.66 47.88
C ILE A 80 -26.13 6.07 47.03
N GLY A 81 -25.76 5.23 46.06
CA GLY A 81 -26.72 4.51 45.23
C GLY A 81 -26.08 3.64 44.15
N PRO A 82 -26.87 2.81 43.46
CA PRO A 82 -26.41 1.94 42.39
C PRO A 82 -26.19 2.74 41.09
N THR A 83 -25.02 2.59 40.46
CA THR A 83 -24.71 3.23 39.18
C THR A 83 -24.29 2.20 38.14
N TYR A 84 -24.77 2.35 36.90
CA TYR A 84 -24.41 1.46 35.81
C TYR A 84 -23.11 1.93 35.13
N TYR A 85 -22.12 1.03 35.04
CA TYR A 85 -20.80 1.36 34.51
C TYR A 85 -20.50 0.59 33.22
N GLN A 86 -20.01 1.29 32.20
CA GLN A 86 -19.51 0.68 30.96
C GLN A 86 -18.00 0.87 30.84
N ARG A 87 -17.28 -0.20 30.55
CA ARG A 87 -15.83 -0.17 30.33
C ARG A 87 -15.51 -0.41 28.86
N LEU A 88 -14.81 0.53 28.24
CA LEU A 88 -14.14 0.30 26.96
C LEU A 88 -12.86 -0.51 27.22
N LYS A 89 -12.81 -1.75 26.73
CA LYS A 89 -11.56 -2.52 26.68
C LYS A 89 -10.84 -2.16 25.39
N HIS A 90 -9.82 -1.33 25.49
CA HIS A 90 -8.86 -1.14 24.40
C HIS A 90 -7.86 -2.31 24.42
N LEU A 91 -8.14 -3.36 23.65
CA LEU A 91 -7.22 -4.48 23.46
C LEU A 91 -6.07 -4.01 22.56
N VAL A 92 -4.95 -3.60 23.16
CA VAL A 92 -3.73 -3.16 22.45
C VAL A 92 -3.19 -4.27 21.54
N GLU A 93 -3.41 -5.53 21.92
CA GLU A 93 -3.02 -6.72 21.16
C GLU A 93 -3.77 -6.86 19.82
N ASP A 94 -5.02 -6.41 19.75
CA ASP A 94 -5.82 -6.40 18.52
C ASP A 94 -5.41 -5.30 17.54
N LYS A 95 -4.43 -4.45 17.87
CA LYS A 95 -3.94 -3.37 17.00
C LYS A 95 -2.65 -3.69 16.26
N LEU A 96 -2.04 -4.84 16.52
CA LEU A 96 -0.77 -5.25 15.92
C LEU A 96 -1.02 -6.05 14.62
N HIS A 97 -1.16 -5.36 13.50
CA HIS A 97 -1.34 -5.95 12.17
C HIS A 97 -0.23 -5.52 11.20
N CYS A 98 1.00 -5.99 11.41
CA CYS A 98 2.17 -5.36 10.82
C CYS A 98 2.97 -6.27 9.88
N LEU A 99 3.83 -5.62 9.09
CA LEU A 99 4.85 -6.18 8.19
C LEU A 99 6.24 -6.04 8.83
N THR A 100 7.18 -6.92 8.47
CA THR A 100 8.60 -6.75 8.85
C THR A 100 9.27 -5.60 8.09
N MET A 101 10.32 -5.02 8.68
CA MET A 101 10.99 -3.81 8.15
C MET A 101 11.61 -3.94 6.76
N ASP A 102 11.86 -5.16 6.28
CA ASP A 102 12.40 -5.44 4.96
C ASP A 102 11.35 -5.39 3.83
N HIS A 103 10.10 -5.06 4.15
CA HIS A 103 9.08 -4.73 3.16
C HIS A 103 9.24 -3.31 2.64
N GLU A 104 9.01 -3.16 1.34
CA GLU A 104 8.90 -1.86 0.69
C GLU A 104 7.44 -1.62 0.26
N VAL A 105 6.99 -0.39 0.38
CA VAL A 105 5.67 0.06 -0.05
C VAL A 105 5.80 0.83 -1.36
N LEU A 106 4.90 0.58 -2.31
CA LEU A 106 4.85 1.36 -3.55
C LEU A 106 4.18 2.71 -3.29
N THR A 107 4.92 3.78 -3.54
CA THR A 107 4.41 5.16 -3.55
C THR A 107 4.39 5.73 -4.96
N TYR A 108 3.76 6.89 -5.16
CA TYR A 108 3.77 7.60 -6.43
C TYR A 108 5.17 8.07 -6.86
N ASP A 109 6.15 8.12 -5.96
CA ASP A 109 7.54 8.47 -6.31
C ASP A 109 8.44 7.23 -6.48
N GLY A 110 7.89 6.04 -6.24
CA GLY A 110 8.60 4.76 -6.29
C GLY A 110 8.51 3.99 -4.98
N TRP A 111 9.33 2.95 -4.87
CA TRP A 111 9.36 2.06 -3.72
C TRP A 111 10.10 2.69 -2.54
N LYS A 112 9.50 2.60 -1.35
CA LYS A 112 10.05 3.15 -0.10
C LYS A 112 10.00 2.10 1.00
N THR A 113 11.10 1.96 1.72
CA THR A 113 11.14 1.28 3.02
C THR A 113 10.46 2.16 4.08
N TYR A 114 10.11 1.57 5.22
CA TYR A 114 9.52 2.31 6.35
C TYR A 114 10.23 3.63 6.66
N ASP A 115 11.57 3.62 6.78
CA ASP A 115 12.36 4.80 7.17
C ASP A 115 12.24 5.99 6.19
N LYS A 116 11.79 5.72 4.96
CA LYS A 116 11.63 6.72 3.90
C LYS A 116 10.19 7.16 3.71
N LEU A 117 9.23 6.47 4.34
CA LEU A 117 7.80 6.78 4.20
C LEU A 117 7.45 8.05 4.97
N LYS A 118 6.56 8.85 4.38
CA LYS A 118 6.08 10.11 4.94
C LYS A 118 4.57 10.20 4.82
N MET A 119 3.92 10.92 5.73
CA MET A 119 2.48 11.23 5.65
C MET A 119 2.08 12.01 4.38
N SER A 120 3.03 12.68 3.73
CA SER A 120 2.82 13.36 2.45
C SER A 120 2.79 12.42 1.24
N ASP A 121 3.29 11.20 1.39
CA ASP A 121 3.44 10.25 0.28
C ASP A 121 2.08 9.76 -0.21
N LYS A 122 1.94 9.63 -1.53
CA LYS A 122 0.76 8.96 -2.11
C LYS A 122 1.06 7.47 -2.27
N ILE A 123 0.41 6.63 -1.47
CA ILE A 123 0.56 5.18 -1.43
C ILE A 123 -0.32 4.53 -2.49
N ALA A 124 0.19 3.51 -3.16
CA ALA A 124 -0.58 2.67 -4.07
C ALA A 124 -1.60 1.83 -3.28
N THR A 125 -2.88 2.06 -3.52
CA THR A 125 -4.02 1.38 -2.90
C THR A 125 -4.91 0.73 -3.94
N LEU A 126 -5.71 -0.26 -3.50
CA LEU A 126 -6.65 -0.97 -4.35
C LEU A 126 -8.09 -0.70 -3.88
N VAL A 127 -8.96 -0.25 -4.78
CA VAL A 127 -10.41 -0.04 -4.56
C VAL A 127 -11.15 -0.69 -5.72
N ASP A 128 -12.00 -1.68 -5.46
CA ASP A 128 -12.79 -2.38 -6.50
C ASP A 128 -11.96 -2.90 -7.69
N GLY A 129 -10.71 -3.30 -7.39
CA GLY A 129 -9.73 -3.77 -8.37
C GLY A 129 -8.99 -2.66 -9.13
N GLU A 130 -9.23 -1.39 -8.83
CA GLU A 130 -8.58 -0.23 -9.43
C GLU A 130 -7.45 0.33 -8.54
N LEU A 131 -6.33 0.68 -9.18
CA LEU A 131 -5.17 1.30 -8.56
C LEU A 131 -5.44 2.79 -8.33
N GLN A 132 -5.28 3.22 -7.08
CA GLN A 132 -5.33 4.63 -6.69
C GLN A 132 -4.06 5.00 -5.91
N TYR A 133 -3.72 6.29 -5.91
CA TYR A 133 -2.59 6.83 -5.16
C TYR A 133 -3.09 7.85 -4.14
N VAL A 134 -3.18 7.44 -2.87
CA VAL A 134 -3.79 8.22 -1.79
C VAL A 134 -2.82 8.42 -0.62
N LYS A 135 -2.98 9.52 0.14
CA LYS A 135 -2.16 9.72 1.35
C LYS A 135 -2.55 8.70 2.43
N PRO A 136 -1.59 8.21 3.24
CA PRO A 136 -1.91 7.37 4.37
C PRO A 136 -2.70 8.19 5.40
N ILE A 137 -3.58 7.50 6.13
CA ILE A 137 -4.26 8.02 7.33
C ILE A 137 -3.27 8.04 8.49
N ASP A 138 -2.48 6.96 8.63
CA ASP A 138 -1.45 6.84 9.68
C ASP A 138 -0.33 5.88 9.25
N ILE A 139 0.82 5.97 9.92
CA ILE A 139 1.98 5.10 9.75
C ILE A 139 2.37 4.57 11.14
N PHE A 140 2.22 3.27 11.35
CA PHE A 140 2.50 2.65 12.63
C PHE A 140 3.88 2.00 12.66
N TYR A 141 4.55 2.12 13.81
CA TYR A 141 5.83 1.49 14.09
C TYR A 141 5.85 0.91 15.49
N PHE A 142 6.28 -0.35 15.57
CA PHE A 142 6.33 -1.11 16.81
C PHE A 142 7.76 -1.63 17.02
N PRO A 143 8.62 -0.87 17.75
CA PRO A 143 10.02 -1.22 17.94
C PRO A 143 10.22 -2.48 18.78
N ASN A 144 9.34 -2.70 19.75
CA ASN A 144 9.45 -3.77 20.75
C ASN A 144 8.45 -4.91 20.47
N PHE A 145 8.28 -5.27 19.20
CA PHE A 145 7.46 -6.42 18.85
C PHE A 145 8.12 -7.71 19.37
N ASN A 146 7.33 -8.60 19.98
CA ASN A 146 7.81 -9.87 20.54
C ASN A 146 6.70 -10.91 20.49
N LYS A 147 6.28 -11.28 19.27
CA LYS A 147 5.22 -12.25 19.01
C LYS A 147 5.54 -13.07 17.76
N GLU A 148 4.59 -13.91 17.38
CA GLU A 148 4.67 -14.76 16.20
C GLU A 148 4.51 -13.95 14.90
N LEU A 149 5.36 -14.27 13.93
CA LEU A 149 5.29 -13.85 12.55
C LEU A 149 4.92 -15.05 11.68
N TYR A 150 4.05 -14.80 10.71
CA TYR A 150 3.73 -15.70 9.61
C TYR A 150 4.56 -15.31 8.39
N HIS A 151 5.37 -16.24 7.89
CA HIS A 151 6.18 -16.09 6.69
C HIS A 151 5.69 -17.04 5.61
N ILE A 152 5.36 -16.46 4.44
CA ILE A 152 4.94 -17.19 3.25
C ILE A 152 5.82 -16.78 2.07
N LYS A 153 6.50 -17.77 1.49
CA LYS A 153 7.39 -17.58 0.35
C LYS A 153 7.12 -18.62 -0.71
N SER A 154 6.80 -18.18 -1.92
CA SER A 154 6.65 -19.00 -3.13
C SER A 154 7.47 -18.39 -4.28
N GLN A 155 7.34 -18.92 -5.50
CA GLN A 155 7.97 -18.30 -6.68
C GLN A 155 7.45 -16.87 -6.95
N GLN A 156 6.23 -16.55 -6.53
CA GLN A 156 5.57 -15.29 -6.88
C GLN A 156 5.22 -14.39 -5.69
N VAL A 157 5.19 -14.92 -4.48
CA VAL A 157 4.82 -14.20 -3.26
C VAL A 157 5.95 -14.36 -2.24
N ASP A 158 6.21 -13.31 -1.48
CA ASP A 158 7.13 -13.30 -0.35
C ASP A 158 6.60 -12.24 0.61
N LEU A 159 6.09 -12.68 1.76
CA LEU A 159 5.52 -11.82 2.80
C LEU A 159 5.87 -12.38 4.17
N THR A 160 6.20 -11.46 5.08
CA THR A 160 6.33 -11.76 6.51
C THR A 160 5.51 -10.77 7.31
N VAL A 161 4.52 -11.28 8.03
CA VAL A 161 3.50 -10.46 8.70
C VAL A 161 3.21 -10.97 10.10
N THR A 162 2.67 -10.13 10.96
CA THR A 162 2.11 -10.57 12.25
C THR A 162 0.90 -11.48 12.03
N MET A 163 0.62 -12.37 12.99
CA MET A 163 -0.52 -13.30 12.91
C MET A 163 -1.89 -12.63 12.77
N ASN A 164 -2.06 -11.41 13.28
CA ASN A 164 -3.30 -10.67 13.14
C ASN A 164 -3.39 -9.90 11.81
N HIS A 165 -2.30 -9.77 11.04
CA HIS A 165 -2.27 -8.98 9.80
C HIS A 165 -3.37 -9.42 8.83
N ARG A 166 -4.06 -8.45 8.23
CA ARG A 166 -5.17 -8.75 7.31
C ARG A 166 -4.62 -8.91 5.90
N MET A 167 -4.64 -10.14 5.42
CA MET A 167 -4.12 -10.55 4.13
C MET A 167 -5.23 -10.38 3.09
N TYR A 168 -4.93 -9.74 1.95
CA TYR A 168 -5.88 -9.60 0.86
C TYR A 168 -5.79 -10.82 -0.06
N VAL A 169 -6.66 -11.80 0.18
CA VAL A 169 -6.56 -13.14 -0.43
C VAL A 169 -7.94 -13.70 -0.78
N ALA A 170 -7.95 -14.65 -1.71
CA ALA A 170 -9.13 -15.46 -2.03
C ALA A 170 -8.91 -16.90 -1.53
N THR A 171 -9.84 -17.41 -0.74
CA THR A 171 -9.79 -18.76 -0.15
C THR A 171 -10.38 -19.80 -1.09
N SER A 172 -9.87 -21.04 -1.03
CA SER A 172 -10.40 -22.16 -1.81
C SER A 172 -11.70 -22.70 -1.21
N LYS A 173 -12.75 -22.87 -2.05
CA LYS A 173 -13.99 -23.59 -1.71
C LYS A 173 -13.91 -25.11 -1.99
N GLY A 174 -12.75 -25.60 -2.42
CA GLY A 174 -12.58 -26.97 -2.91
C GLY A 174 -12.92 -27.10 -4.41
N ALA A 175 -12.56 -28.24 -5.01
CA ALA A 175 -12.75 -28.53 -6.44
C ALA A 175 -12.23 -27.43 -7.40
N GLY A 176 -11.16 -26.72 -7.02
CA GLY A 176 -10.55 -25.65 -7.83
C GLY A 176 -11.30 -24.32 -7.84
N LYS A 177 -12.39 -24.18 -7.08
CA LYS A 177 -13.17 -22.93 -6.94
C LYS A 177 -12.62 -22.07 -5.81
N PHE A 178 -12.73 -20.74 -5.96
CA PHE A 178 -12.27 -19.76 -4.99
C PHE A 178 -13.38 -18.78 -4.63
N GLU A 179 -13.30 -18.21 -3.43
CA GLU A 179 -14.04 -17.02 -3.02
C GLU A 179 -13.54 -15.77 -3.75
N ASP A 180 -14.29 -14.68 -3.61
CA ASP A 180 -13.79 -13.36 -3.98
C ASP A 180 -12.66 -12.94 -3.05
N PHE A 181 -11.86 -11.95 -3.47
CA PHE A 181 -10.77 -11.46 -2.64
C PHE A 181 -11.30 -10.64 -1.47
N ASP A 182 -10.88 -11.00 -0.26
CA ASP A 182 -11.25 -10.34 0.98
C ASP A 182 -10.06 -10.22 1.95
N LEU A 183 -10.25 -9.42 3.00
CA LEU A 183 -9.28 -9.18 4.06
C LEU A 183 -9.43 -10.22 5.18
N ILE A 184 -8.59 -11.24 5.16
CA ILE A 184 -8.62 -12.35 6.12
C ILE A 184 -7.36 -12.31 6.98
N LYS A 185 -7.47 -12.58 8.29
CA LYS A 185 -6.29 -12.60 9.18
C LYS A 185 -5.28 -13.66 8.78
N ALA A 186 -3.99 -13.36 8.92
CA ALA A 186 -2.90 -14.29 8.64
C ALA A 186 -3.07 -15.62 9.41
N SER A 187 -3.46 -15.55 10.69
CA SER A 187 -3.75 -16.71 11.54
C SER A 187 -4.80 -17.65 10.98
N GLU A 188 -5.75 -17.14 10.19
CA GLU A 188 -6.85 -17.91 9.64
C GLU A 188 -6.52 -18.54 8.29
N ILE A 189 -5.44 -18.12 7.63
CA ILE A 189 -5.02 -18.64 6.32
C ILE A 189 -3.82 -19.57 6.37
N VAL A 190 -3.16 -19.69 7.54
CA VAL A 190 -2.02 -20.61 7.72
C VAL A 190 -2.43 -22.02 7.30
N GLY A 191 -1.66 -22.62 6.39
CA GLY A 191 -1.89 -23.96 5.87
C GLY A 191 -3.07 -24.09 4.91
N LYS A 192 -3.82 -23.02 4.63
CA LYS A 192 -4.93 -23.03 3.68
C LYS A 192 -4.48 -22.73 2.27
N HIS A 193 -5.16 -23.35 1.30
CA HIS A 193 -5.00 -23.03 -0.11
C HIS A 193 -5.66 -21.69 -0.43
N VAL A 194 -4.85 -20.66 -0.68
CA VAL A 194 -5.30 -19.30 -0.99
C VAL A 194 -4.64 -18.74 -2.24
N LYS A 195 -5.28 -17.75 -2.86
CA LYS A 195 -4.73 -16.95 -3.95
C LYS A 195 -4.43 -15.53 -3.47
N TYR A 196 -3.36 -14.97 -4.00
CA TYR A 196 -2.96 -13.58 -3.79
C TYR A 196 -3.26 -12.75 -5.04
N GLN A 197 -3.62 -11.48 -4.89
CA GLN A 197 -3.75 -10.57 -6.03
C GLN A 197 -2.46 -9.78 -6.24
N LYS A 198 -1.98 -9.68 -7.49
CA LYS A 198 -0.75 -8.94 -7.82
C LYS A 198 -0.92 -7.80 -8.82
N ASN A 199 -1.99 -7.78 -9.60
CA ASN A 199 -2.27 -6.71 -10.56
C ASN A 199 -3.41 -5.80 -10.08
N ALA A 200 -3.63 -4.72 -10.81
CA ALA A 200 -4.76 -3.81 -10.63
C ALA A 200 -5.18 -3.26 -11.98
N LYS A 201 -6.39 -2.73 -12.09
CA LYS A 201 -6.80 -1.89 -13.22
C LYS A 201 -6.23 -0.49 -13.01
N TRP A 202 -5.76 0.13 -14.07
CA TRP A 202 -5.26 1.50 -14.04
C TRP A 202 -6.03 2.33 -15.06
N HIS A 203 -6.61 3.45 -14.64
CA HIS A 203 -7.41 4.28 -15.52
C HIS A 203 -6.96 5.72 -15.39
N ASN A 204 -6.33 6.18 -16.47
CA ASN A 204 -6.02 7.56 -16.77
C ASN A 204 -6.43 7.82 -18.21
N ASP A 205 -6.76 9.06 -18.52
CA ASP A 205 -6.91 9.50 -19.91
C ASP A 205 -5.59 9.41 -20.67
N ASP A 206 -5.68 9.28 -21.99
CA ASP A 206 -4.50 9.27 -22.86
C ASP A 206 -3.74 10.60 -22.71
N TYR A 207 -2.50 10.50 -22.27
CA TYR A 207 -1.61 11.65 -22.09
C TYR A 207 -0.94 12.04 -23.41
N GLN A 208 -0.80 13.33 -23.68
CA GLN A 208 -0.07 13.84 -24.83
C GLN A 208 1.27 14.43 -24.39
N PHE A 209 2.37 13.83 -24.85
CA PHE A 209 3.70 14.38 -24.63
C PHE A 209 3.95 15.58 -25.55
N VAL A 210 4.47 16.66 -24.96
CA VAL A 210 4.93 17.86 -25.68
C VAL A 210 6.42 17.97 -25.48
N LEU A 211 7.18 17.96 -26.57
CA LEU A 211 8.63 18.19 -26.53
C LEU A 211 8.87 19.68 -26.26
N PRO A 212 9.53 20.04 -25.14
CA PRO A 212 9.69 21.44 -24.78
C PRO A 212 10.53 22.20 -25.80
N GLY A 213 10.14 23.45 -26.06
CA GLY A 213 10.85 24.39 -26.89
C GLY A 213 12.22 24.75 -26.31
N ILE A 214 13.14 25.15 -27.19
CA ILE A 214 14.47 25.62 -26.80
C ILE A 214 14.84 26.86 -27.60
N GLN A 215 15.51 27.80 -26.95
CA GLN A 215 16.15 28.94 -27.59
C GLN A 215 17.64 28.66 -27.73
N CYS A 216 18.16 28.72 -28.96
CA CYS A 216 19.57 28.49 -29.24
C CYS A 216 20.36 29.80 -29.22
N ASN A 217 21.63 29.72 -28.80
CA ASN A 217 22.54 30.87 -28.75
C ASN A 217 22.75 31.57 -30.11
N ASN A 218 22.52 30.87 -31.22
CA ASN A 218 22.59 31.43 -32.57
C ASN A 218 21.28 32.08 -33.04
N GLY A 219 20.33 32.34 -32.13
CA GLY A 219 19.03 32.96 -32.42
C GLY A 219 17.97 32.01 -32.94
N VAL A 220 18.29 30.74 -33.22
CA VAL A 220 17.31 29.75 -33.68
C VAL A 220 16.39 29.36 -32.51
N ASN A 221 15.08 29.55 -32.69
CA ASN A 221 14.07 29.16 -31.73
C ASN A 221 13.34 27.89 -32.20
N TYR A 222 13.27 26.89 -31.34
CA TYR A 222 12.43 25.71 -31.53
C TYR A 222 11.23 25.84 -30.60
N PRO A 223 9.99 25.97 -31.11
CA PRO A 223 8.80 26.00 -30.26
C PRO A 223 8.49 24.62 -29.68
N ASP A 224 7.56 24.60 -28.72
CA ASP A 224 6.98 23.35 -28.22
C ASP A 224 6.44 22.51 -29.39
N LYS A 225 6.75 21.21 -29.38
CA LYS A 225 6.39 20.29 -30.47
C LYS A 225 5.57 19.13 -29.97
N ASN A 226 4.34 19.04 -30.46
CA ASN A 226 3.48 17.87 -30.28
C ASN A 226 3.99 16.72 -31.15
N LEU A 227 4.19 15.56 -30.54
CA LEU A 227 4.60 14.34 -31.24
C LEU A 227 3.42 13.39 -31.37
N ASN A 228 3.40 12.58 -32.43
CA ASN A 228 2.49 11.44 -32.46
C ASN A 228 2.81 10.53 -31.26
N MET A 229 1.85 10.40 -30.34
CA MET A 229 2.11 9.79 -29.04
C MET A 229 2.45 8.30 -29.14
N ASP A 230 1.79 7.56 -30.02
CA ASP A 230 2.07 6.13 -30.22
C ASP A 230 3.45 5.93 -30.86
N ALA A 231 3.84 6.77 -31.83
CA ALA A 231 5.18 6.78 -32.40
C ALA A 231 6.23 7.16 -31.33
N TRP A 232 5.94 8.15 -30.49
CA TRP A 232 6.80 8.58 -29.39
C TRP A 232 7.03 7.46 -28.37
N LEU A 233 5.98 6.80 -27.89
CA LEU A 233 6.09 5.72 -26.91
C LEU A 233 6.88 4.52 -27.46
N LYS A 234 6.66 4.17 -28.73
CA LYS A 234 7.42 3.10 -29.41
C LYS A 234 8.89 3.46 -29.54
N PHE A 235 9.19 4.66 -30.04
CA PHE A 235 10.56 5.16 -30.18
C PHE A 235 11.26 5.24 -28.83
N PHE A 236 10.62 5.88 -27.84
CA PHE A 236 11.15 6.11 -26.51
C PHE A 236 11.40 4.78 -25.78
N GLY A 237 10.49 3.80 -25.88
CA GLY A 237 10.68 2.48 -25.30
C GLY A 237 11.90 1.75 -25.86
N ILE A 238 12.08 1.77 -27.19
CA ILE A 238 13.26 1.16 -27.84
C ILE A 238 14.53 1.96 -27.50
N TRP A 239 14.46 3.29 -27.47
CA TRP A 239 15.58 4.14 -27.13
C TRP A 239 16.03 3.96 -25.66
N MET A 240 15.09 3.79 -24.72
CA MET A 240 15.43 3.51 -23.33
C MET A 240 16.20 2.20 -23.17
N ALA A 241 15.95 1.22 -24.03
CA ALA A 241 16.71 -0.02 -24.09
C ALA A 241 18.10 0.20 -24.73
N GLU A 242 18.12 0.59 -26.00
CA GLU A 242 19.29 0.45 -26.89
C GLU A 242 19.90 1.80 -27.33
N GLY A 243 19.28 2.90 -26.92
CA GLY A 243 19.58 4.24 -27.39
C GLY A 243 20.59 5.00 -26.53
N TRP A 244 21.20 6.01 -27.15
CA TRP A 244 22.06 6.97 -26.49
C TRP A 244 22.03 8.32 -27.23
N THR A 245 22.64 9.33 -26.63
CA THR A 245 22.88 10.63 -27.28
C THR A 245 24.37 10.87 -27.47
N THR A 246 24.74 11.63 -28.50
CA THR A 246 26.14 12.00 -28.76
C THR A 246 26.20 13.39 -29.39
N ILE A 247 27.22 14.15 -29.01
CA ILE A 247 27.59 15.38 -29.68
C ILE A 247 28.88 15.13 -30.47
N SER A 248 28.94 15.61 -31.71
CA SER A 248 30.16 15.56 -32.52
C SER A 248 30.32 16.87 -33.28
N LYS A 249 31.53 17.21 -33.71
CA LYS A 249 31.75 18.33 -34.64
C LYS A 249 30.97 18.08 -35.95
N ASP A 250 30.37 19.13 -36.50
CA ASP A 250 29.80 19.06 -37.85
C ASP A 250 30.93 19.22 -38.86
N HIS A 251 31.14 18.20 -39.69
CA HIS A 251 32.18 18.23 -40.72
C HIS A 251 31.90 19.27 -41.81
N ARG A 252 30.64 19.69 -42.00
CA ARG A 252 30.26 20.74 -42.95
C ARG A 252 30.44 22.14 -42.38
N TYR A 253 30.39 22.28 -41.06
CA TYR A 253 30.44 23.55 -40.35
C TYR A 253 31.35 23.43 -39.12
N PRO A 254 32.66 23.74 -39.22
CA PRO A 254 33.67 23.48 -38.18
C PRO A 254 33.37 24.11 -36.80
N ASN A 255 32.65 25.23 -36.81
CA ASN A 255 32.23 25.96 -35.61
C ASN A 255 30.88 25.47 -35.04
N SER A 256 30.29 24.44 -35.62
CA SER A 256 29.00 23.88 -35.20
C SER A 256 29.12 22.46 -34.69
N ASN A 257 28.21 22.10 -33.79
CA ASN A 257 28.07 20.76 -33.26
C ASN A 257 26.83 20.07 -33.85
N SER A 258 26.99 18.80 -34.22
CA SER A 258 25.91 17.89 -34.56
C SER A 258 25.41 17.18 -33.30
N HIS A 259 24.12 17.32 -33.04
CA HIS A 259 23.44 16.84 -31.83
C HIS A 259 22.60 15.62 -32.19
N LYS A 260 23.11 14.42 -31.84
CA LYS A 260 22.61 13.15 -32.37
C LYS A 260 21.89 12.35 -31.28
N VAL A 261 20.69 11.88 -31.60
CA VAL A 261 19.97 10.85 -30.85
C VAL A 261 20.04 9.57 -31.68
N GLN A 262 20.54 8.49 -31.08
CA GLN A 262 20.93 7.29 -31.83
C GLN A 262 20.35 6.03 -31.19
N ILE A 263 20.03 5.05 -32.04
CA ILE A 263 19.65 3.69 -31.67
C ILE A 263 20.44 2.76 -32.58
N CYS A 264 21.08 1.73 -32.01
CA CYS A 264 21.73 0.67 -32.78
C CYS A 264 21.01 -0.64 -32.50
N GLN A 265 20.46 -1.28 -33.54
CA GLN A 265 19.73 -2.52 -33.34
C GLN A 265 19.77 -3.39 -34.60
N CYS A 266 20.29 -4.61 -34.45
CA CYS A 266 20.39 -5.59 -35.53
C CYS A 266 19.18 -6.55 -35.60
N LYS A 267 18.34 -6.61 -34.54
CA LYS A 267 17.16 -7.49 -34.52
C LYS A 267 16.10 -7.02 -35.55
N PRO A 268 15.74 -7.82 -36.56
CA PRO A 268 14.84 -7.40 -37.64
C PRO A 268 13.47 -6.93 -37.17
N ARG A 269 12.92 -7.57 -36.12
CA ARG A 269 11.62 -7.19 -35.53
C ARG A 269 11.60 -5.75 -35.01
N VAL A 270 12.73 -5.27 -34.47
CA VAL A 270 12.84 -3.93 -33.90
C VAL A 270 13.03 -2.91 -35.02
N GLN A 271 13.85 -3.24 -36.02
CA GLN A 271 14.02 -2.41 -37.21
C GLN A 271 12.69 -2.18 -37.95
N LYS A 272 11.84 -3.22 -38.05
CA LYS A 272 10.50 -3.09 -38.65
C LYS A 272 9.64 -2.06 -37.90
N ILE A 273 9.67 -2.07 -36.57
CA ILE A 273 8.94 -1.11 -35.76
C ILE A 273 9.51 0.29 -35.95
N LEU A 274 10.83 0.45 -35.86
CA LEU A 274 11.51 1.74 -36.04
C LEU A 274 11.18 2.33 -37.42
N ASN A 275 11.34 1.57 -38.50
CA ASN A 275 11.01 2.03 -39.85
C ASN A 275 9.54 2.45 -39.99
N GLY A 276 8.62 1.71 -39.38
CA GLY A 276 7.19 2.01 -39.42
C GLY A 276 6.80 3.26 -38.63
N ILE A 277 7.52 3.62 -37.57
CA ILE A 277 7.18 4.82 -36.76
C ILE A 277 7.87 6.09 -37.26
N MET A 278 9.00 5.98 -37.97
CA MET A 278 9.77 7.16 -38.36
C MET A 278 9.03 8.08 -39.33
N THR A 279 8.08 7.56 -40.12
CA THR A 279 7.18 8.38 -40.96
C THR A 279 6.32 9.32 -40.11
N ASP A 280 5.83 8.83 -38.98
CA ASP A 280 4.87 9.53 -38.11
C ASP A 280 5.57 10.29 -36.98
N PHE A 281 6.86 10.01 -36.75
CA PHE A 281 7.64 10.57 -35.65
C PHE A 281 7.94 12.07 -35.83
N GLY A 282 7.85 12.57 -37.06
CA GLY A 282 8.00 13.99 -37.37
C GLY A 282 9.43 14.52 -37.27
N PHE A 283 10.44 13.64 -37.34
CA PHE A 283 11.85 14.01 -37.42
C PHE A 283 12.53 13.33 -38.60
N HIS A 284 13.39 14.08 -39.30
CA HIS A 284 14.28 13.49 -40.28
C HIS A 284 15.31 12.60 -39.59
N TYR A 285 15.52 11.41 -40.15
CA TYR A 285 16.46 10.44 -39.64
C TYR A 285 17.33 9.90 -40.79
N ASN A 286 18.54 9.49 -40.44
CA ASN A 286 19.43 8.76 -41.33
C ASN A 286 19.62 7.36 -40.75
N GLN A 287 19.50 6.35 -41.61
CA GLN A 287 19.79 4.96 -41.25
C GLN A 287 21.03 4.48 -42.02
N ILE A 288 22.04 4.00 -41.29
CA ILE A 288 23.22 3.36 -41.87
C ILE A 288 23.34 1.97 -41.24
N LYS A 289 23.13 0.93 -42.04
CA LYS A 289 23.03 -0.47 -41.57
C LYS A 289 22.01 -0.58 -40.42
N ASP A 290 22.48 -0.97 -39.24
CA ASP A 290 21.66 -1.19 -38.04
C ASP A 290 21.52 0.06 -37.16
N LYS A 291 22.10 1.18 -37.58
CA LYS A 291 22.17 2.41 -36.79
C LYS A 291 21.22 3.48 -37.32
N PHE A 292 20.24 3.85 -36.49
CA PHE A 292 19.35 4.98 -36.70
C PHE A 292 19.92 6.23 -36.02
N THR A 293 19.97 7.34 -36.74
CA THR A 293 20.48 8.62 -36.22
C THR A 293 19.52 9.75 -36.56
N ILE A 294 19.06 10.44 -35.53
CA ILE A 294 18.29 11.69 -35.64
C ILE A 294 19.21 12.83 -35.23
N ASN A 295 19.50 13.74 -36.14
CA ASN A 295 20.32 14.93 -35.87
C ASN A 295 19.40 16.13 -35.66
N HIS A 296 18.99 16.35 -34.42
CA HIS A 296 18.05 17.43 -34.07
C HIS A 296 18.34 17.95 -32.66
N LYS A 297 18.63 19.26 -32.56
CA LYS A 297 19.06 19.87 -31.30
C LYS A 297 18.01 19.82 -30.20
N GLN A 298 16.76 20.20 -30.48
CA GLN A 298 15.66 20.15 -29.49
C GLN A 298 15.45 18.74 -28.88
N LEU A 299 15.38 17.71 -29.73
CA LEU A 299 15.23 16.33 -29.27
C LEU A 299 16.47 15.88 -28.48
N TYR A 300 17.67 16.23 -28.93
CA TYR A 300 18.91 15.93 -28.20
C TYR A 300 18.92 16.58 -26.81
N GLU A 301 18.57 17.86 -26.66
CA GLU A 301 18.56 18.57 -25.36
C GLU A 301 17.62 17.90 -24.35
N TYR A 302 16.51 17.35 -24.81
CA TYR A 302 15.62 16.58 -23.96
C TYR A 302 16.20 15.19 -23.63
N MET A 303 16.64 14.45 -24.65
CA MET A 303 17.08 13.07 -24.50
C MET A 303 18.44 12.93 -23.80
N SER A 304 19.32 13.92 -23.91
CA SER A 304 20.66 13.91 -23.30
C SER A 304 20.57 13.82 -21.77
N LYS A 305 19.58 14.48 -21.17
CA LYS A 305 19.26 14.42 -19.73
C LYS A 305 18.88 13.00 -19.27
N LEU A 306 18.40 12.16 -20.18
CA LEU A 306 18.04 10.77 -19.92
C LEU A 306 19.16 9.79 -20.31
N SER A 307 20.18 10.26 -21.04
CA SER A 307 21.30 9.47 -21.55
C SER A 307 22.44 9.38 -20.52
N VAL A 308 22.12 8.95 -19.30
CA VAL A 308 22.99 8.97 -18.12
C VAL A 308 23.83 7.69 -17.91
N GLY A 309 23.93 6.86 -18.95
CA GLY A 309 24.57 5.54 -18.86
C GLY A 309 23.66 4.44 -18.31
N ALA A 310 23.91 3.20 -18.71
CA ALA A 310 23.02 2.06 -18.43
C ALA A 310 22.66 1.85 -16.94
N PRO A 311 23.60 1.97 -15.97
CA PRO A 311 23.30 1.74 -14.54
C PRO A 311 22.49 2.85 -13.87
N HIS A 312 22.34 4.02 -14.50
CA HIS A 312 21.68 5.19 -13.91
C HIS A 312 20.37 5.57 -14.62
N LYS A 313 19.96 4.79 -15.63
CA LYS A 313 18.70 5.02 -16.35
C LYS A 313 17.50 5.02 -15.39
N GLN A 314 16.49 5.82 -15.69
CA GLN A 314 15.22 5.87 -14.98
C GLN A 314 14.12 6.36 -15.93
N LEU A 315 12.85 6.12 -15.60
CA LEU A 315 11.73 6.62 -16.39
C LEU A 315 11.36 8.06 -16.00
N PRO A 316 11.09 8.94 -16.98
CA PRO A 316 10.74 10.32 -16.71
C PRO A 316 9.31 10.46 -16.14
N GLU A 317 9.05 11.56 -15.44
CA GLU A 317 7.82 11.77 -14.67
C GLU A 317 6.53 11.65 -15.48
N TRP A 318 6.54 12.08 -16.75
CA TRP A 318 5.36 12.00 -17.62
C TRP A 318 4.87 10.58 -17.87
N VAL A 319 5.72 9.56 -17.67
CA VAL A 319 5.33 8.15 -17.79
C VAL A 319 4.22 7.79 -16.81
N TRP A 320 4.21 8.43 -15.63
CA TRP A 320 3.23 8.14 -14.59
C TRP A 320 1.86 8.79 -14.83
N LYS A 321 1.73 9.58 -15.91
CA LYS A 321 0.48 10.19 -16.37
C LYS A 321 -0.21 9.35 -17.46
N LEU A 322 0.49 8.38 -18.06
CA LEU A 322 0.01 7.58 -19.17
C LEU A 322 -1.24 6.76 -18.82
N SER A 323 -2.11 6.55 -19.80
CA SER A 323 -3.19 5.57 -19.72
C SER A 323 -2.66 4.14 -19.73
N THR A 324 -3.50 3.17 -19.35
CA THR A 324 -3.15 1.74 -19.46
C THR A 324 -2.71 1.34 -20.87
N ARG A 325 -3.36 1.89 -21.92
CA ARG A 325 -3.02 1.61 -23.32
C ARG A 325 -1.59 2.07 -23.63
N GLN A 326 -1.29 3.30 -23.24
CA GLN A 326 0.01 3.92 -23.48
C GLN A 326 1.13 3.25 -22.67
N CYS A 327 0.87 2.89 -21.41
CA CYS A 327 1.79 2.11 -20.57
C CYS A 327 2.17 0.78 -21.25
N LYS A 328 1.19 0.07 -21.82
CA LYS A 328 1.42 -1.19 -22.55
C LYS A 328 2.31 -0.96 -23.77
N ILE A 329 2.02 0.07 -24.58
CA ILE A 329 2.84 0.40 -25.75
C ILE A 329 4.28 0.67 -25.33
N LEU A 330 4.50 1.49 -24.30
CA LEU A 330 5.84 1.79 -23.80
C LEU A 330 6.58 0.53 -23.34
N LEU A 331 5.97 -0.21 -22.41
CA LEU A 331 6.62 -1.36 -21.78
C LEU A 331 6.94 -2.47 -22.79
N GLU A 332 6.03 -2.73 -23.74
CA GLU A 332 6.27 -3.72 -24.79
C GLU A 332 7.43 -3.34 -25.70
N ASN A 333 7.58 -2.06 -26.03
CA ASN A 333 8.70 -1.59 -26.85
C ASN A 333 10.02 -1.59 -26.08
N MET A 334 10.01 -1.35 -24.76
CA MET A 334 11.18 -1.58 -23.90
C MET A 334 11.59 -3.06 -23.87
N ILE A 335 10.63 -3.98 -23.72
CA ILE A 335 10.88 -5.44 -23.73
C ILE A 335 11.42 -5.90 -25.09
N ILE A 336 10.95 -5.32 -26.20
CA ILE A 336 11.40 -5.70 -27.53
C ILE A 336 12.89 -5.39 -27.75
N GLY A 337 13.40 -4.29 -27.16
CA GLY A 337 14.82 -3.93 -27.14
C GLY A 337 15.65 -4.88 -26.26
N ASP A 338 15.51 -4.74 -24.94
CA ASP A 338 16.38 -5.37 -23.93
C ASP A 338 15.79 -6.63 -23.28
N GLY A 339 14.67 -7.14 -23.79
CA GLY A 339 13.95 -8.24 -23.18
C GLY A 339 13.87 -9.52 -24.02
N SER A 340 13.32 -10.56 -23.38
CA SER A 340 12.91 -11.79 -24.04
C SER A 340 11.41 -12.01 -23.85
N ILE A 341 10.74 -12.49 -24.90
CA ILE A 341 9.30 -12.72 -24.90
C ILE A 341 9.08 -14.23 -24.91
N GLN A 342 8.32 -14.71 -23.93
CA GLN A 342 7.77 -16.06 -23.89
C GLN A 342 6.26 -15.98 -24.05
N ARG A 343 5.57 -17.13 -24.17
CA ARG A 343 4.14 -17.20 -24.48
C ARG A 343 3.24 -16.40 -23.52
N ASN A 344 3.51 -16.45 -22.21
CA ASN A 344 2.68 -15.83 -21.16
C ASN A 344 3.43 -14.85 -20.26
N THR A 345 4.74 -14.75 -20.44
CA THR A 345 5.65 -13.98 -19.60
C THR A 345 6.65 -13.26 -20.47
N SER A 346 7.11 -12.11 -20.02
CA SER A 346 8.19 -11.36 -20.65
C SER A 346 9.27 -11.12 -19.63
N ARG A 347 10.53 -11.12 -20.07
CA ARG A 347 11.67 -10.77 -19.23
C ARG A 347 12.27 -9.47 -19.71
N TYR A 348 12.67 -8.63 -18.77
CA TYR A 348 13.41 -7.40 -19.03
C TYR A 348 14.68 -7.39 -18.19
N TYR A 349 15.80 -6.99 -18.79
CA TYR A 349 17.11 -6.98 -18.15
C TYR A 349 17.60 -5.54 -18.04
N THR A 350 18.19 -5.18 -16.91
CA THR A 350 18.81 -3.86 -16.74
C THR A 350 19.87 -3.89 -15.65
N SER A 351 20.90 -3.06 -15.78
CA SER A 351 21.86 -2.80 -14.71
C SER A 351 21.44 -1.64 -13.79
N SER A 352 20.40 -0.89 -14.14
CA SER A 352 19.86 0.17 -13.29
C SER A 352 18.83 -0.37 -12.32
N ILE A 353 19.12 -0.28 -11.03
CA ILE A 353 18.16 -0.61 -9.96
C ILE A 353 16.92 0.30 -10.01
N LYS A 354 17.11 1.58 -10.37
CA LYS A 354 16.02 2.55 -10.46
C LYS A 354 15.11 2.24 -11.66
N LEU A 355 15.69 1.91 -12.81
CA LEU A 355 14.91 1.50 -13.98
C LEU A 355 14.18 0.17 -13.73
N ALA A 356 14.82 -0.78 -13.03
CA ALA A 356 14.16 -2.01 -12.63
C ALA A 356 12.90 -1.71 -11.79
N ASP A 357 13.03 -0.85 -10.80
CA ASP A 357 11.92 -0.43 -9.93
C ASP A 357 10.80 0.30 -10.69
N ASP A 358 11.19 1.19 -11.61
CA ASP A 358 10.26 1.90 -12.47
C ASP A 358 9.52 0.95 -13.43
N VAL A 359 10.20 -0.06 -13.98
CA VAL A 359 9.57 -1.10 -14.81
C VAL A 359 8.58 -1.95 -14.01
N MET A 360 8.86 -2.24 -12.74
CA MET A 360 7.88 -2.93 -11.90
C MET A 360 6.60 -2.12 -11.71
N ARG A 361 6.75 -0.81 -11.46
CA ARG A 361 5.61 0.11 -11.36
C ARG A 361 4.86 0.23 -12.69
N LEU A 362 5.57 0.38 -13.79
CA LEU A 362 4.99 0.45 -15.13
C LEU A 362 4.21 -0.83 -15.46
N ALA A 363 4.71 -2.01 -15.06
CA ALA A 363 3.98 -3.27 -15.22
C ALA A 363 2.65 -3.27 -14.47
N LEU A 364 2.61 -2.73 -13.24
CA LEU A 364 1.35 -2.57 -12.49
C LEU A 364 0.38 -1.63 -13.23
N HIS A 365 0.88 -0.51 -13.78
CA HIS A 365 0.09 0.44 -14.58
C HIS A 365 -0.40 -0.16 -15.92
N CYS A 366 0.24 -1.22 -16.43
CA CYS A 366 -0.27 -2.00 -17.57
C CYS A 366 -1.41 -2.96 -17.19
N GLY A 367 -1.70 -3.11 -15.90
CA GLY A 367 -2.57 -4.15 -15.35
C GLY A 367 -1.94 -5.53 -15.26
N TRP A 368 -0.61 -5.57 -15.26
CA TRP A 368 0.19 -6.79 -15.11
C TRP A 368 0.83 -6.84 -13.73
N SER A 369 1.60 -7.89 -13.46
CA SER A 369 2.48 -7.96 -12.30
C SER A 369 3.91 -8.25 -12.71
N SER A 370 4.86 -7.95 -11.83
CA SER A 370 6.27 -8.23 -12.08
C SER A 370 7.00 -8.68 -10.83
N ASN A 371 8.00 -9.54 -11.01
CA ASN A 371 8.99 -9.87 -9.99
C ASN A 371 10.37 -9.40 -10.44
N LYS A 372 11.17 -8.89 -9.51
CA LYS A 372 12.56 -8.50 -9.71
C LYS A 372 13.47 -9.48 -8.99
N LEU A 373 14.51 -9.94 -9.66
CA LEU A 373 15.56 -10.79 -9.10
C LEU A 373 16.93 -10.28 -9.52
N LEU A 374 17.93 -10.47 -8.67
CA LEU A 374 19.32 -10.26 -9.04
C LEU A 374 19.77 -11.44 -9.90
N HIS A 375 20.10 -11.18 -11.17
CA HIS A 375 20.51 -12.21 -12.13
C HIS A 375 22.00 -12.52 -12.05
N CYS A 376 22.83 -11.47 -12.04
CA CYS A 376 24.29 -11.58 -11.96
C CYS A 376 24.81 -10.45 -11.07
N LYS A 377 25.76 -10.76 -10.19
CA LYS A 377 26.48 -9.76 -9.42
C LYS A 377 27.55 -9.07 -10.28
N ALA A 378 27.91 -7.84 -9.93
CA ALA A 378 29.13 -7.20 -10.40
C ALA A 378 30.34 -8.12 -10.16
N GLY A 379 31.29 -8.11 -11.10
CA GLY A 379 32.44 -9.01 -11.13
C GLY A 379 32.20 -10.33 -11.85
N ASN A 380 30.96 -10.65 -12.25
CA ASN A 380 30.70 -11.86 -13.02
C ASN A 380 31.41 -11.81 -14.39
N VAL A 381 32.07 -12.91 -14.75
CA VAL A 381 32.87 -13.04 -15.98
C VAL A 381 32.08 -13.87 -16.98
N CYS A 382 31.85 -13.32 -18.16
CA CYS A 382 31.31 -14.04 -19.31
C CYS A 382 32.26 -13.97 -20.50
N TYR A 383 32.11 -14.89 -21.45
CA TYR A 383 32.88 -14.90 -22.68
C TYR A 383 31.96 -14.56 -23.86
N ILE A 384 32.20 -13.42 -24.49
CA ILE A 384 31.45 -12.98 -25.67
C ILE A 384 32.37 -13.11 -26.89
N LYS A 385 32.05 -14.03 -27.79
CA LYS A 385 32.87 -14.33 -28.99
C LYS A 385 34.35 -14.56 -28.65
N GLY A 386 34.61 -15.32 -27.57
CA GLY A 386 35.96 -15.63 -27.09
C GLY A 386 36.65 -14.52 -26.28
N LYS A 387 36.08 -13.31 -26.17
CA LYS A 387 36.62 -12.24 -25.33
C LYS A 387 36.06 -12.33 -23.91
N LYS A 388 36.94 -12.31 -22.91
CA LYS A 388 36.58 -12.21 -21.49
C LYS A 388 35.97 -10.84 -21.23
N VAL A 389 34.73 -10.80 -20.76
CA VAL A 389 34.00 -9.59 -20.38
C VAL A 389 33.59 -9.73 -18.92
N THR A 390 33.97 -8.75 -18.10
CA THR A 390 33.58 -8.68 -16.70
C THR A 390 32.46 -7.66 -16.53
N SER A 391 31.37 -8.03 -15.88
CA SER A 391 30.29 -7.10 -15.58
C SER A 391 30.70 -6.14 -14.47
N ASN A 392 30.67 -4.83 -14.73
CA ASN A 392 31.01 -3.82 -13.72
C ASN A 392 29.86 -3.54 -12.73
N TYR A 393 28.65 -4.00 -13.07
CA TYR A 393 27.43 -3.70 -12.32
C TYR A 393 26.60 -4.95 -12.13
N ASP A 394 25.77 -4.91 -11.10
CA ASP A 394 24.71 -5.89 -10.89
C ASP A 394 23.72 -5.85 -12.05
N MET A 395 23.28 -7.02 -12.48
CA MET A 395 22.28 -7.18 -13.53
C MET A 395 21.00 -7.70 -12.91
N TRP A 396 19.92 -6.95 -13.09
CA TRP A 396 18.59 -7.29 -12.62
C TRP A 396 17.79 -7.92 -13.75
N ILE A 397 17.00 -8.93 -13.40
CA ILE A 397 16.01 -9.53 -14.27
C ILE A 397 14.62 -9.28 -13.70
N LEU A 398 13.74 -8.77 -14.55
CA LEU A 398 12.33 -8.59 -14.25
C LEU A 398 11.51 -9.59 -15.02
N THR A 399 10.69 -10.37 -14.33
CA THR A 399 9.70 -11.26 -14.95
C THR A 399 8.35 -10.59 -14.89
N ILE A 400 7.80 -10.24 -16.04
CA ILE A 400 6.50 -9.55 -16.22
C ILE A 400 5.46 -10.60 -16.61
N ASN A 401 4.44 -10.75 -15.77
CA ASN A 401 3.34 -11.69 -15.95
C ASN A 401 2.14 -10.97 -16.54
N LYS A 402 1.78 -11.30 -17.78
CA LYS A 402 0.67 -10.64 -18.48
C LYS A 402 -0.71 -11.26 -18.16
N CYS A 403 -0.74 -12.57 -17.87
CA CYS A 403 -1.99 -13.33 -17.72
C CYS A 403 -2.20 -13.94 -16.33
N LYS A 404 -1.15 -14.44 -15.68
CA LYS A 404 -1.24 -15.16 -14.39
C LYS A 404 -0.87 -14.24 -13.23
N ASN A 405 -1.80 -13.37 -12.84
CA ASN A 405 -1.61 -12.36 -11.79
C ASN A 405 -2.20 -12.73 -10.42
N THR A 406 -2.75 -13.95 -10.30
CA THR A 406 -3.34 -14.46 -9.06
C THR A 406 -2.66 -15.78 -8.63
N PRO A 407 -1.40 -15.76 -8.16
CA PRO A 407 -0.71 -16.98 -7.76
C PRO A 407 -1.41 -17.64 -6.57
N SER A 408 -1.52 -18.97 -6.63
CA SER A 408 -1.96 -19.79 -5.51
C SER A 408 -0.78 -20.26 -4.67
N VAL A 409 -1.01 -20.41 -3.37
CA VAL A 409 -0.08 -21.05 -2.40
C VAL A 409 -0.78 -22.22 -1.74
N ASN A 410 -0.03 -23.17 -1.16
CA ASN A 410 -0.59 -24.33 -0.45
C ASN A 410 -1.53 -25.21 -1.29
N HIS A 411 -1.29 -25.31 -2.61
CA HIS A 411 -2.00 -26.29 -3.44
C HIS A 411 -1.39 -27.70 -3.27
N SER A 412 -2.12 -28.73 -3.70
CA SER A 412 -1.89 -30.16 -3.39
C SER A 412 -0.52 -30.75 -3.76
N HIS A 413 0.35 -30.00 -4.46
CA HIS A 413 1.64 -30.46 -4.97
C HIS A 413 2.83 -29.58 -4.53
N VAL A 414 2.60 -28.55 -3.70
CA VAL A 414 3.66 -27.56 -3.42
C VAL A 414 4.69 -28.06 -2.41
N LYS A 415 4.24 -28.79 -1.38
CA LYS A 415 5.13 -29.27 -0.29
C LYS A 415 6.11 -30.35 -0.78
N GLU A 416 5.70 -31.16 -1.77
CA GLU A 416 6.52 -32.23 -2.36
C GLU A 416 7.66 -31.69 -3.25
N GLN A 417 7.50 -30.48 -3.80
CA GLN A 417 8.46 -29.91 -4.76
C GLN A 417 9.50 -28.99 -4.09
N ASN A 418 9.37 -28.73 -2.78
CA ASN A 418 10.23 -27.80 -2.02
C ASN A 418 10.28 -26.37 -2.62
N ILE A 419 9.21 -25.94 -3.29
CA ILE A 419 9.11 -24.66 -4.01
C ILE A 419 8.54 -23.54 -3.11
N GLN A 420 7.97 -23.89 -1.96
CA GLN A 420 7.34 -22.95 -1.05
C GLN A 420 7.77 -23.20 0.40
N VAL A 421 7.95 -22.11 1.12
CA VAL A 421 8.13 -22.07 2.57
C VAL A 421 6.90 -21.40 3.16
N GLU A 422 6.31 -22.07 4.14
CA GLU A 422 5.26 -21.50 4.99
C GLU A 422 5.60 -21.86 6.43
N GLU A 423 5.84 -20.86 7.26
CA GLU A 423 6.25 -21.06 8.64
C GLU A 423 5.69 -19.97 9.56
N VAL A 424 5.52 -20.34 10.83
CA VAL A 424 5.20 -19.42 11.92
C VAL A 424 6.35 -19.48 12.91
N TYR A 425 6.97 -18.33 13.20
CA TYR A 425 8.10 -18.26 14.12
C TYR A 425 7.99 -17.04 15.03
N LYS A 426 8.53 -17.14 16.24
CA LYS A 426 8.60 -16.01 17.16
C LYS A 426 9.76 -15.09 16.77
N SER A 427 9.48 -13.79 16.71
CA SER A 427 10.48 -12.77 16.40
C SER A 427 10.39 -11.62 17.38
N LYS A 428 11.56 -11.02 17.65
CA LYS A 428 11.71 -9.76 18.40
C LYS A 428 12.00 -8.56 17.48
N GLU A 429 11.92 -8.76 16.18
CA GLU A 429 12.23 -7.74 15.20
C GLU A 429 11.14 -6.66 15.18
N PRO A 430 11.51 -5.39 14.96
CA PRO A 430 10.53 -4.32 14.79
C PRO A 430 9.63 -4.58 13.58
N VAL A 431 8.40 -4.09 13.67
CA VAL A 431 7.41 -4.21 12.60
C VAL A 431 6.73 -2.86 12.35
N PHE A 432 6.24 -2.68 11.13
CA PHE A 432 5.54 -1.45 10.73
C PHE A 432 4.27 -1.76 9.95
N CYS A 433 3.36 -0.80 9.90
CA CYS A 433 2.19 -0.90 9.03
C CYS A 433 1.73 0.50 8.59
N LEU A 434 0.81 0.52 7.64
CA LEU A 434 0.12 1.71 7.17
C LEU A 434 -1.36 1.60 7.47
N GLU A 435 -2.02 2.73 7.66
CA GLU A 435 -3.47 2.86 7.56
C GLU A 435 -3.79 3.63 6.28
N VAL A 436 -4.52 3.01 5.36
CA VAL A 436 -5.00 3.62 4.12
C VAL A 436 -6.53 3.49 4.00
N PRO A 437 -7.23 4.43 3.34
CA PRO A 437 -8.69 4.44 3.27
C PRO A 437 -9.34 3.15 2.74
N SER A 438 -8.77 2.56 1.69
CA SER A 438 -9.29 1.32 1.10
C SER A 438 -8.90 0.06 1.87
N GLU A 439 -8.08 0.21 2.91
CA GLU A 439 -7.49 -0.85 3.70
C GLU A 439 -6.55 -1.80 2.95
N VAL A 440 -6.34 -1.64 1.65
CA VAL A 440 -5.46 -2.48 0.82
C VAL A 440 -4.38 -1.63 0.18
N PHE A 441 -3.12 -2.00 0.38
CA PHE A 441 -1.96 -1.31 -0.20
C PHE A 441 -0.95 -2.30 -0.82
N TYR A 442 -0.11 -1.77 -1.71
CA TYR A 442 0.83 -2.58 -2.46
C TYR A 442 2.21 -2.62 -1.81
N VAL A 443 2.69 -3.83 -1.54
CA VAL A 443 4.00 -4.07 -0.93
C VAL A 443 4.85 -4.97 -1.80
N ARG A 444 6.16 -4.95 -1.56
CA ARG A 444 7.06 -5.99 -2.06
C ARG A 444 8.06 -6.39 -0.98
N ARG A 445 8.48 -7.65 -1.06
CA ARG A 445 9.63 -8.18 -0.31
C ARG A 445 10.46 -9.03 -1.27
N ASN A 446 11.78 -8.90 -1.20
CA ASN A 446 12.71 -9.65 -2.09
C ASN A 446 12.35 -9.55 -3.58
N GLY A 447 11.85 -8.38 -4.01
CA GLY A 447 11.44 -8.12 -5.40
C GLY A 447 10.13 -8.80 -5.84
N LYS A 448 9.35 -9.39 -4.93
CA LYS A 448 8.02 -9.95 -5.24
C LYS A 448 6.92 -9.03 -4.68
N ALA A 449 6.14 -8.43 -5.58
CA ALA A 449 5.15 -7.43 -5.22
C ALA A 449 3.72 -8.00 -5.17
N VAL A 450 2.93 -7.62 -4.16
CA VAL A 450 1.60 -8.19 -3.91
C VAL A 450 0.73 -7.20 -3.11
N TRP A 451 -0.59 -7.29 -3.28
CA TRP A 451 -1.55 -6.54 -2.46
C TRP A 451 -1.69 -7.16 -1.07
N THR A 452 -1.74 -6.33 -0.03
CA THR A 452 -1.97 -6.74 1.36
C THR A 452 -2.84 -5.72 2.09
N GLY A 453 -3.41 -6.11 3.23
CA GLY A 453 -4.27 -5.26 4.03
C GLY A 453 -3.54 -4.43 5.09
N ASN A 454 -4.28 -3.49 5.69
CA ASN A 454 -3.81 -2.50 6.66
C ASN A 454 -4.02 -2.92 8.13
N SER A 455 -3.34 -2.20 9.03
CA SER A 455 -3.66 -2.17 10.46
C SER A 455 -4.86 -1.27 10.69
N ARG A 456 -5.90 -1.76 11.37
CA ARG A 456 -6.91 -0.86 11.93
C ARG A 456 -6.47 -0.45 13.35
N SER A 457 -6.47 0.86 13.63
CA SER A 457 -6.39 1.37 15.00
C SER A 457 -7.62 0.97 15.85
N ARG A 458 -8.74 0.68 15.20
CA ARG A 458 -9.96 0.12 15.77
C ARG A 458 -10.01 -1.36 15.39
N GLY A 459 -9.72 -2.26 16.34
CA GLY A 459 -9.80 -3.71 16.08
C GLY A 459 -11.13 -4.09 15.41
N PRO A 460 -11.21 -5.26 14.72
CA PRO A 460 -12.41 -5.69 13.99
C PRO A 460 -13.68 -5.67 14.84
N THR A 461 -13.52 -5.77 16.16
CA THR A 461 -14.55 -5.63 17.18
C THR A 461 -14.10 -4.58 18.18
N THR A 462 -14.78 -3.43 18.23
CA THR A 462 -14.76 -2.63 19.45
C THR A 462 -15.67 -3.36 20.43
N SER A 463 -15.13 -4.30 21.19
CA SER A 463 -15.93 -5.02 22.19
C SER A 463 -16.21 -4.09 23.36
N LEU A 464 -17.35 -3.40 23.27
CA LEU A 464 -18.04 -2.85 24.42
C LEU A 464 -18.50 -4.06 25.24
N THR A 465 -17.61 -4.60 26.06
CA THR A 465 -17.97 -5.68 26.96
C THR A 465 -18.90 -5.09 28.01
N ARG A 466 -20.19 -5.45 27.94
CA ARG A 466 -21.03 -5.45 29.14
C ARG A 466 -20.28 -6.32 30.14
N GLN A 467 -19.94 -5.77 31.30
CA GLN A 467 -19.65 -6.65 32.42
C GLN A 467 -20.90 -7.52 32.59
N ALA A 468 -20.74 -8.84 32.71
CA ALA A 468 -21.87 -9.71 32.97
C ALA A 468 -22.66 -9.13 34.17
N PRO A 469 -24.00 -9.20 34.19
CA PRO A 469 -24.79 -8.81 35.36
C PRO A 469 -24.51 -9.68 36.59
N GLU A 470 -23.53 -10.58 36.51
CA GLU A 470 -22.89 -11.23 37.64
C GLU A 470 -22.07 -10.21 38.45
N GLY A 471 -22.80 -9.45 39.26
CA GLY A 471 -22.48 -9.36 40.68
C GLY A 471 -21.69 -8.17 41.19
N THR A 472 -21.54 -7.07 40.46
CA THR A 472 -21.04 -5.82 41.09
C THR A 472 -21.75 -4.57 40.58
N VAL A 473 -22.91 -4.29 41.17
CA VAL A 473 -23.35 -2.90 41.36
C VAL A 473 -22.25 -2.21 42.16
N ARG A 474 -21.61 -1.19 41.58
CA ARG A 474 -20.68 -0.36 42.35
C ARG A 474 -21.48 0.72 43.05
N ILE A 475 -21.32 0.77 44.35
CA ILE A 475 -21.83 1.84 45.19
C ILE A 475 -20.83 2.99 45.10
N HIS A 476 -21.23 4.10 44.49
CA HIS A 476 -20.44 5.32 44.53
C HIS A 476 -20.77 6.11 45.80
N ILE A 477 -19.71 6.52 46.51
CA ILE A 477 -19.78 7.37 47.70
C ILE A 477 -19.16 8.70 47.29
N TYR A 478 -19.97 9.75 47.26
CA TYR A 478 -19.48 11.10 47.04
C TYR A 478 -19.41 11.82 48.40
N TYR A 479 -18.23 12.34 48.72
CA TYR A 479 -18.03 13.28 49.83
C TYR A 479 -18.12 14.69 49.23
N PHE A 480 -19.11 15.45 49.65
CA PHE A 480 -19.26 16.86 49.30
C PHE A 480 -18.78 17.75 50.44
#